data_AF-A0A443RYH4-F1
#
_entry.id   AF-A0A443RYH4-F1
#
_cell.length_a   1.000
_cell.length_b   1.000
_cell.length_c   1.000
_cell.angle_alpha   90.00
_cell.angle_beta   90.00
_cell.angle_gamma   90.00
#
_symmetry.space_group_name_H-M   'P 1'
#
loop_
_entity.id
_entity.type
_entity.pdbx_description
1 polymer ?
#
loop_
_entity_poly.entity_id
_entity_poly.type
_entity_poly.pdbx_seq_one_letter_code
_entity_poly.pdbx_strand_id
1 'polypeptide(L)'
;MKKRFPYNVFQIKFEQLALDTLNSSKELFKELNIDFSKEVVTFLKTHTSLTTSKRDDPYSTIKNSKKAASHWISELSIKNISEIQNACGRVLNIFNYTLINVQ
;
A
#
# COMPACT_ATOMS: atom_id res chain seq x y z
N MET A 1 -1.99 -19.65 -1.39
CA MET A 1 -0.71 -19.16 -0.83
C MET A 1 -0.73 -19.27 0.69
N LYS A 2 -1.46 -18.42 1.43
CA LYS A 2 -1.53 -18.49 2.90
C LYS A 2 -2.02 -19.84 3.46
N LYS A 3 -3.03 -20.47 2.82
CA LYS A 3 -3.49 -21.82 3.18
C LYS A 3 -2.43 -22.93 3.01
N ARG A 4 -1.47 -22.74 2.10
CA ARG A 4 -0.43 -23.74 1.78
C ARG A 4 0.85 -23.51 2.58
N PHE A 5 1.11 -22.26 2.98
CA PHE A 5 2.29 -21.84 3.72
C PHE A 5 1.90 -20.84 4.82
N PRO A 6 1.23 -21.30 5.89
CA PRO A 6 0.64 -20.42 6.89
C PRO A 6 1.68 -19.61 7.69
N TYR A 7 2.90 -20.12 7.84
CA TYR A 7 3.97 -19.50 8.64
C TYR A 7 5.12 -18.91 7.81
N ASN A 8 5.14 -19.16 6.50
CA ASN A 8 6.27 -18.78 5.63
C ASN A 8 5.87 -17.75 4.57
N VAL A 9 4.61 -17.34 4.52
CA VAL A 9 4.08 -16.38 3.55
C VAL A 9 3.21 -15.35 4.25
N PHE A 10 3.67 -14.10 4.21
CA PHE A 10 2.92 -12.94 4.66
C PHE A 10 2.45 -12.15 3.45
N GLN A 11 1.15 -11.95 3.34
CA GLN A 11 0.57 -11.14 2.28
C GLN A 11 0.25 -9.75 2.83
N ILE A 12 0.82 -8.72 2.21
CA ILE A 12 0.56 -7.32 2.52
C ILE A 12 0.05 -6.64 1.25
N LYS A 13 -1.01 -5.84 1.40
CA LYS A 13 -1.49 -4.94 0.36
C LYS A 13 -0.73 -3.63 0.46
N PHE A 14 -0.14 -3.18 -0.63
CA PHE A 14 0.65 -1.94 -0.65
C PHE A 14 -0.19 -0.75 -0.20
N GLU A 15 -1.45 -0.71 -0.60
CA GLU A 15 -2.41 0.35 -0.28
C GLU A 15 -2.70 0.42 1.22
N GLN A 16 -2.83 -0.73 1.88
CA GLN A 16 -3.02 -0.81 3.33
C GLN A 16 -1.76 -0.33 4.08
N LEU A 17 -0.58 -0.78 3.65
CA LEU A 17 0.69 -0.35 4.20
C LEU A 17 0.94 1.16 3.99
N ALA A 18 0.55 1.70 2.85
CA ALA A 18 0.67 3.11 2.54
C ALA A 18 -0.31 3.99 3.35
N LEU A 19 -1.51 3.48 3.63
CA LEU A 19 -2.54 4.19 4.39
C LEU A 19 -2.24 4.23 5.90
N ASP A 20 -1.80 3.12 6.46
CA ASP A 20 -1.46 2.97 7.88
C ASP A 20 -0.08 2.29 8.04
N THR A 21 0.96 3.05 7.72
CA THR A 21 2.32 2.53 7.69
C THR A 21 2.81 2.06 9.05
N LEU A 22 2.48 2.77 10.13
CA LEU A 22 2.96 2.43 11.46
C LEU A 22 2.36 1.11 11.96
N ASN A 23 1.04 0.94 11.90
CA ASN A 23 0.41 -0.27 12.39
C ASN A 23 0.73 -1.47 11.49
N SER A 24 0.66 -1.29 10.16
CA SER A 24 0.99 -2.37 9.21
C SER A 24 2.43 -2.84 9.35
N SER A 25 3.38 -1.92 9.58
CA SER A 25 4.78 -2.29 9.82
C SER A 25 4.96 -3.00 11.17
N LYS A 26 4.26 -2.53 12.21
CA LYS A 26 4.31 -3.18 13.53
C LYS A 26 3.79 -4.63 13.47
N GLU A 27 2.71 -4.86 12.74
CA GLU A 27 2.20 -6.22 12.47
C GLU A 27 3.23 -7.07 11.72
N LEU A 28 3.82 -6.53 10.64
CA LEU A 28 4.86 -7.25 9.89
C LEU A 28 6.07 -7.62 10.76
N PHE A 29 6.56 -6.70 11.58
CA PHE A 29 7.69 -6.95 12.48
C PHE A 29 7.38 -8.05 13.50
N LYS A 30 6.16 -8.03 14.07
CA LYS A 30 5.67 -9.09 14.96
C LYS A 30 5.65 -10.45 14.26
N GLU A 31 5.11 -10.52 13.05
CA GLU A 31 5.04 -11.76 12.27
C GLU A 31 6.42 -12.30 11.87
N LEU A 32 7.40 -11.41 11.65
CA LEU A 32 8.79 -11.77 11.36
C LEU A 32 9.62 -12.07 12.62
N ASN A 33 9.05 -11.91 13.82
CA ASN A 33 9.76 -12.01 15.09
C ASN A 33 10.98 -11.06 15.18
N ILE A 34 10.80 -9.82 14.71
CA ILE A 34 11.79 -8.74 14.75
C ILE A 34 11.29 -7.64 15.69
N ASP A 35 12.18 -7.10 16.52
CA ASP A 35 11.85 -6.01 17.44
C ASP A 35 11.47 -4.72 16.71
N PHE A 36 10.30 -4.17 17.04
CA PHE A 36 9.80 -2.91 16.50
C PHE A 36 10.28 -1.73 17.36
N SER A 37 11.49 -1.24 17.09
CA SER A 37 12.18 -0.24 17.91
C SER A 37 11.66 1.20 17.70
N LYS A 38 12.09 2.12 18.57
CA LYS A 38 11.74 3.55 18.48
C LYS A 38 12.37 4.21 17.24
N GLU A 39 13.54 3.72 16.82
CA GLU A 39 14.26 4.18 15.63
C GLU A 39 13.47 3.82 14.37
N VAL A 40 12.88 2.62 14.32
CA VAL A 40 11.98 2.20 13.24
C VAL A 40 10.77 3.13 13.16
N VAL A 41 10.11 3.39 14.30
CA VAL A 41 8.97 4.32 14.36
C VAL A 41 9.35 5.70 13.84
N THR A 42 10.52 6.20 14.24
CA THR A 42 11.03 7.51 13.83
C THR A 42 11.33 7.53 12.33
N PHE A 43 11.97 6.49 11.81
CA PHE A 43 12.25 6.34 10.39
C PHE A 43 10.96 6.35 9.56
N LEU A 44 9.98 5.52 9.92
CA LEU A 44 8.70 5.45 9.22
C LEU A 44 8.00 6.81 9.19
N LYS A 45 7.88 7.49 10.34
CA LYS A 45 7.25 8.82 10.41
C LYS A 45 7.94 9.87 9.54
N THR A 46 9.27 9.84 9.48
CA THR A 46 10.06 10.85 8.77
C THR A 46 10.22 10.57 7.27
N HIS A 47 10.05 9.31 6.84
CA HIS A 47 10.34 8.88 5.47
C HIS A 47 9.12 8.46 4.65
N THR A 48 7.97 8.13 5.27
CA THR A 48 6.78 7.66 4.51
C THR A 48 5.60 8.64 4.53
N SER A 49 5.66 9.67 5.36
CA SER A 49 4.62 10.68 5.53
C SER A 49 5.16 12.09 5.23
N LEU A 50 5.36 12.39 3.95
CA LEU A 50 5.75 13.74 3.52
C LEU A 50 4.59 14.73 3.61
N THR A 51 4.76 15.77 4.43
CA THR A 51 4.11 17.07 4.28
C THR A 51 4.85 17.87 3.20
N THR A 52 4.60 17.54 1.92
CA THR A 52 4.72 18.39 0.70
C THR A 52 5.98 19.27 0.43
N SER A 53 7.03 19.31 1.26
CA SER A 53 8.05 20.38 1.20
C SER A 53 9.46 19.94 0.78
N LYS A 54 9.73 18.65 0.55
CA LYS A 54 11.03 18.19 0.01
C LYS A 54 10.88 17.89 -1.48
N ARG A 55 11.84 18.38 -2.29
CA ARG A 55 11.93 18.12 -3.74
C ARG A 55 11.78 16.62 -4.00
N ASP A 56 11.05 16.29 -5.08
CA ASP A 56 10.94 14.93 -5.62
C ASP A 56 12.31 14.47 -6.12
N ASP A 57 13.17 14.06 -5.20
CA ASP A 57 14.40 13.35 -5.53
C ASP A 57 14.01 11.88 -5.78
N PRO A 58 14.20 11.36 -7.01
CA PRO A 58 13.89 9.98 -7.33
C PRO A 58 14.65 8.99 -6.43
N TYR A 59 15.85 9.35 -5.96
CA TYR A 59 16.72 8.51 -5.13
C TYR A 59 16.51 8.67 -3.62
N SER A 60 15.66 9.60 -3.21
CA SER A 60 15.34 9.80 -1.79
C SER A 60 14.49 8.66 -1.23
N THR A 61 14.80 8.24 0.00
CA THR A 61 13.96 7.33 0.79
C THR A 61 12.74 8.01 1.41
N ILE A 62 12.67 9.34 1.32
CA ILE A 62 11.57 10.16 1.80
C ILE A 62 10.52 10.26 0.69
N LYS A 63 9.35 9.64 0.88
CA LYS A 63 8.25 9.58 -0.10
C LYS A 63 6.89 9.84 0.56
N ASN A 64 5.89 10.19 -0.26
CA ASN A 64 4.48 10.21 0.16
C ASN A 64 3.79 8.92 -0.32
N SER A 65 3.94 7.85 0.45
CA SER A 65 3.43 6.52 0.07
C SER A 65 1.91 6.52 -0.10
N LYS A 66 1.18 7.27 0.74
CA LYS A 66 -0.28 7.40 0.64
C LYS A 66 -0.71 8.03 -0.68
N LYS A 67 -0.07 9.13 -1.09
CA LYS A 67 -0.35 9.78 -2.38
C LYS A 67 -0.04 8.84 -3.54
N ALA A 68 1.07 8.11 -3.48
CA ALA A 68 1.46 7.17 -4.53
C ALA A 68 0.43 6.04 -4.70
N ALA A 69 -0.06 5.45 -3.61
CA ALA A 69 -1.06 4.38 -3.64
C ALA A 69 -2.40 4.81 -4.26
N SER A 70 -2.79 6.09 -4.08
CA SER A 70 -4.04 6.64 -4.65
C SER A 70 -3.86 7.40 -5.96
N HIS A 71 -2.63 7.53 -6.49
CA HIS A 71 -2.33 8.41 -7.62
C HIS A 71 -3.08 8.03 -8.90
N TRP A 72 -3.23 6.73 -9.15
CA TRP A 72 -3.92 6.25 -10.35
C TRP A 72 -5.39 6.72 -10.42
N ILE A 73 -6.02 7.01 -9.28
CA ILE A 73 -7.42 7.45 -9.21
C ILE A 73 -7.58 8.83 -9.86
N SER A 74 -6.60 9.73 -9.71
CA SER A 74 -6.65 11.06 -10.32
C SER A 74 -6.24 11.07 -11.79
N GLU A 75 -5.49 10.07 -12.24
CA GLU A 75 -4.96 9.99 -13.62
C GLU A 75 -5.89 9.24 -14.58
N LEU A 76 -6.63 8.26 -14.08
CA LEU A 76 -7.49 7.45 -14.93
C LEU A 76 -8.88 8.07 -15.08
N SER A 77 -9.36 8.12 -16.33
CA SER A 77 -10.74 8.48 -16.60
C SER A 77 -11.70 7.40 -16.07
N ILE A 78 -12.92 7.82 -15.75
CA ILE A 78 -14.06 6.96 -15.40
C ILE A 78 -14.23 5.82 -16.41
N LYS A 79 -14.10 6.12 -17.71
CA LYS A 79 -14.16 5.13 -18.78
C LYS A 79 -13.04 4.09 -18.66
N ASN A 80 -11.79 4.51 -18.48
CA ASN A 80 -10.65 3.60 -18.34
C ASN A 80 -10.79 2.72 -17.09
N ILE A 81 -11.28 3.28 -15.97
CA ILE A 81 -11.55 2.52 -14.75
C ILE A 81 -12.59 1.44 -15.03
N SER A 82 -13.69 1.77 -15.70
CA SER A 82 -14.73 0.80 -16.08
C SER A 82 -14.18 -0.32 -16.97
N GLU A 83 -13.40 0.02 -18.00
CA GLU A 83 -12.76 -0.95 -18.89
C GLU A 83 -11.83 -1.90 -18.13
N ILE A 84 -11.00 -1.38 -17.23
CA ILE A 84 -10.12 -2.18 -16.37
C ILE A 84 -10.93 -3.07 -15.44
N GLN A 85 -11.98 -2.57 -14.81
CA GLN A 85 -12.83 -3.38 -13.92
C GLN A 85 -13.53 -4.51 -14.67
N ASN A 86 -13.98 -4.26 -15.91
CA ASN A 86 -14.59 -5.29 -16.76
C ASN A 86 -13.57 -6.36 -17.17
N ALA A 87 -12.36 -5.96 -17.57
CA ALA A 87 -11.31 -6.89 -17.98
C ALA A 87 -10.71 -7.68 -16.79
N CYS A 88 -10.53 -7.02 -15.64
CA CYS A 88 -9.83 -7.56 -14.48
C CYS A 88 -10.76 -7.97 -13.33
N GLY A 89 -12.08 -7.94 -13.50
CA GLY A 89 -13.05 -8.15 -12.43
C GLY A 89 -12.85 -9.45 -11.64
N ARG A 90 -12.49 -10.54 -12.34
CA ARG A 90 -12.15 -11.81 -11.69
C ARG A 90 -10.95 -11.69 -10.75
N VAL A 91 -9.90 -11.00 -11.17
CA VAL A 91 -8.67 -10.82 -10.37
C VAL A 91 -8.95 -9.90 -9.18
N LEU A 92 -9.63 -8.79 -9.41
CA LEU A 92 -10.04 -7.86 -8.36
C LEU A 92 -10.86 -8.56 -7.28
N ASN A 93 -11.79 -9.44 -7.67
CA ASN A 93 -12.59 -10.23 -6.75
C ASN A 93 -11.74 -11.24 -5.95
N ILE A 94 -10.81 -11.98 -6.59
CA ILE A 94 -9.89 -12.91 -5.90
C ILE A 94 -9.08 -12.21 -4.80
N PHE A 95 -8.71 -10.94 -5.01
CA PHE A 95 -7.96 -10.15 -4.04
C PHE A 95 -8.85 -9.33 -3.09
N ASN A 96 -10.18 -9.51 -3.13
CA ASN A 96 -11.17 -8.78 -2.33
C ASN A 96 -11.04 -7.26 -2.49
N TYR A 97 -10.93 -6.76 -3.72
CA TYR A 97 -11.07 -5.35 -4.03
C TYR A 97 -12.52 -5.01 -4.34
N THR A 98 -12.99 -3.87 -3.82
CA THR A 98 -14.31 -3.33 -4.12
C THR A 98 -14.26 -2.61 -5.46
N LEU A 99 -15.17 -2.95 -6.37
CA LEU A 99 -15.32 -2.23 -7.63
C LEU A 99 -15.94 -0.85 -7.36
N ILE A 100 -15.39 0.17 -8.01
CA ILE A 100 -15.94 1.51 -8.04
C ILE A 100 -17.23 1.46 -8.86
N ASN A 101 -18.31 2.00 -8.30
CA ASN A 101 -19.59 2.07 -9.02
C ASN A 101 -19.50 3.23 -10.01
N VAL A 102 -19.45 2.89 -11.29
CA VAL A 102 -19.28 3.82 -12.39
C VAL A 102 -20.67 4.03 -13.00
N GLN A 103 -21.40 5.04 -12.51
CA GLN A 103 -22.76 5.35 -12.97
C GLN A 103 -22.72 6.28 -14.18
#